data_AF-A0A1X0VBD2-F1
#
_entry.id   AF-A0A1X0VBD2-F1
#
_cell.length_a   1.000
_cell.length_b   1.000
_cell.length_c   1.000
_cell.angle_alpha   90.00
_cell.angle_beta   90.00
_cell.angle_gamma   90.00
#
_symmetry.space_group_name_H-M   'P 1'
#
loop_
_entity.id
_entity.type
_entity.pdbx_description
1 polymer ?
#
loop_
_entity_poly.entity_id
_entity_poly.type
_entity_poly.pdbx_seq_one_letter_code
_entity_poly.pdbx_strand_id
1 'polypeptide(L)'
;MLGTNNIVHVTLNIGFKVEPQVNMYMKQIANNLVKQNIIKPQFPKYTLNKRGTVGEFKYIMANQNYEDLLNLPDIHTWDRFIISGRLWLQSHTVKPSSFYGLEVSDVLEETVPLFIKDSNKSKIKLIQNEVKNVIKPE
;
A
#
# COMPACT_ATOMS: atom_id res chain seq x y z
N MET A 1 6.02 12.63 -13.37
CA MET A 1 5.00 12.45 -12.30
C MET A 1 3.92 11.52 -12.83
N LEU A 2 3.46 10.55 -12.04
CA LEU A 2 2.69 9.35 -12.44
C LEU A 2 1.29 9.59 -13.06
N GLY A 3 0.98 10.79 -13.57
CA GLY A 3 -0.19 11.04 -14.43
C GLY A 3 -1.56 10.73 -13.81
N THR A 4 -1.68 10.65 -12.48
CA THR A 4 -2.97 10.46 -11.82
C THR A 4 -3.64 11.80 -11.53
N ASN A 5 -4.94 11.88 -11.79
CA ASN A 5 -5.75 13.06 -11.52
C ASN A 5 -6.38 13.03 -10.12
N ASN A 6 -6.48 11.85 -9.49
CA ASN A 6 -7.18 11.66 -8.22
C ASN A 6 -6.52 10.55 -7.39
N ILE A 7 -6.45 10.76 -6.08
CA ILE A 7 -6.04 9.75 -5.09
C ILE A 7 -7.16 9.68 -4.06
N VAL A 8 -7.65 8.48 -3.78
CA VAL A 8 -8.73 8.25 -2.82
C VAL A 8 -8.26 7.24 -1.78
N HIS A 9 -8.43 7.58 -0.51
CA HIS A 9 -8.20 6.67 0.60
C HIS A 9 -9.53 6.07 1.06
N VAL A 10 -9.61 4.74 1.12
CA VAL A 10 -10.79 4.00 1.55
C VAL A 10 -10.39 3.08 2.69
N THR A 11 -11.10 3.17 3.82
CA THR A 11 -10.95 2.24 4.95
C THR A 11 -12.16 1.31 4.98
N LEU A 12 -11.92 0.01 4.81
CA LEU A 12 -12.95 -1.02 4.88
C LEU A 12 -12.85 -1.75 6.22
N ASN A 13 -13.92 -1.70 7.01
CA ASN A 13 -14.04 -2.45 8.26
C ASN A 13 -14.70 -3.80 7.97
N ILE A 14 -13.90 -4.82 7.69
CA ILE A 14 -14.37 -6.14 7.28
C ILE A 14 -14.27 -7.11 8.46
N GLY A 15 -15.37 -7.79 8.77
CA GLY A 15 -15.37 -8.89 9.74
C GLY A 15 -14.99 -10.24 9.11
N PHE A 16 -14.96 -11.29 9.95
CA PHE A 16 -14.54 -12.65 9.55
C PHE A 16 -15.72 -13.61 9.33
N LYS A 17 -16.96 -13.17 9.60
CA LYS A 17 -18.15 -14.03 9.56
C LYS A 17 -18.60 -14.39 8.14
N VAL A 18 -18.31 -13.52 7.18
CA VAL A 18 -18.68 -13.67 5.77
C VAL A 18 -17.40 -13.52 4.96
N GLU A 19 -17.26 -14.35 3.93
CA GLU A 19 -16.12 -14.27 3.01
C GLU A 19 -16.07 -12.88 2.37
N PRO A 20 -14.96 -12.14 2.54
CA PRO A 20 -14.88 -10.78 2.05
C PRO A 20 -14.66 -10.76 0.53
N GLN A 21 -15.52 -10.04 -0.16
CA GLN A 21 -15.46 -9.88 -1.63
C GLN A 21 -14.89 -8.49 -1.96
N VAL A 22 -13.62 -8.24 -1.58
CA VAL A 22 -13.02 -6.88 -1.66
C VAL A 22 -13.04 -6.34 -3.09
N ASN A 23 -12.82 -7.20 -4.09
CA ASN A 23 -12.88 -6.80 -5.50
C ASN A 23 -14.24 -6.18 -5.89
N MET A 24 -15.33 -6.80 -5.44
CA MET A 24 -16.69 -6.31 -5.70
C MET A 24 -16.94 -4.98 -4.98
N TYR A 25 -16.52 -4.86 -3.72
CA TYR A 25 -16.68 -3.62 -2.96
C TYR A 25 -15.93 -2.46 -3.60
N MET A 26 -14.69 -2.68 -4.05
CA MET A 26 -13.90 -1.65 -4.73
C MET A 26 -14.54 -1.20 -6.04
N LYS A 27 -15.04 -2.15 -6.86
CA LYS A 27 -15.81 -1.84 -8.08
C LYS A 27 -17.07 -1.04 -7.76
N GLN A 28 -17.80 -1.38 -6.71
CA GLN A 28 -19.01 -0.66 -6.30
C GLN A 28 -18.70 0.76 -5.82
N ILE A 29 -17.66 0.92 -4.99
CA ILE A 29 -17.21 2.22 -4.48
C ILE A 29 -16.79 3.12 -5.63
N ALA A 30 -15.93 2.63 -6.54
CA ALA A 30 -15.51 3.40 -7.70
C ALA A 30 -16.69 3.79 -8.60
N ASN A 31 -17.62 2.88 -8.86
CA ASN A 31 -18.83 3.19 -9.63
C ASN A 31 -19.66 4.31 -8.99
N ASN A 32 -19.81 4.29 -7.66
CA ASN A 32 -20.52 5.34 -6.93
C ASN A 32 -19.77 6.68 -7.01
N LEU A 33 -18.44 6.68 -6.87
CA LEU A 33 -17.62 7.89 -6.98
C LEU A 33 -17.67 8.50 -8.40
N VAL A 34 -17.74 7.67 -9.44
CA VAL A 34 -17.93 8.14 -10.82
C VAL A 34 -19.33 8.71 -11.02
N LYS A 35 -20.39 8.07 -10.50
CA LYS A 35 -21.77 8.60 -10.55
C LYS A 35 -21.91 9.95 -9.84
N GLN A 36 -21.16 10.16 -8.77
CA GLN A 36 -21.11 11.42 -8.02
C GLN A 36 -20.23 12.49 -8.70
N ASN A 37 -19.62 12.20 -9.84
CA ASN A 37 -18.67 13.08 -10.55
C ASN A 37 -17.43 13.46 -9.72
N ILE A 38 -17.07 12.67 -8.69
CA ILE A 38 -15.85 12.88 -7.90
C ILE A 38 -14.63 12.37 -8.68
N ILE A 39 -14.77 11.20 -9.31
CA ILE A 39 -13.73 10.61 -10.17
C ILE A 39 -14.21 10.66 -11.62
N LYS A 40 -13.32 11.06 -12.54
CA LYS A 40 -13.61 11.04 -13.97
C LYS A 40 -13.77 9.59 -14.46
N PRO A 41 -14.77 9.29 -15.29
CA PRO A 41 -14.91 7.96 -15.87
C PRO A 41 -13.67 7.59 -16.69
N GLN A 42 -13.27 6.33 -16.61
CA GLN A 42 -12.11 5.79 -17.32
C GLN A 42 -12.59 4.84 -18.42
N PHE A 43 -12.23 5.13 -19.66
CA PHE A 43 -12.55 4.29 -20.81
C PHE A 43 -11.29 3.59 -21.31
N PRO A 44 -11.24 2.25 -21.30
CA PRO A 44 -10.10 1.52 -21.85
C PRO A 44 -9.93 1.82 -23.34
N LYS A 45 -8.70 2.10 -23.79
CA LYS A 45 -8.40 2.45 -25.19
C LYS A 45 -8.73 1.31 -26.17
N TYR A 46 -8.58 0.06 -25.72
CA TYR A 46 -8.72 -1.16 -26.54
C TYR A 46 -9.80 -2.09 -25.98
N THR A 47 -11.02 -1.60 -25.75
CA THR A 47 -12.17 -2.45 -25.37
C THR A 47 -13.22 -2.52 -26.47
N LEU A 48 -13.74 -3.71 -26.72
CA LEU A 48 -14.90 -3.95 -27.60
C LEU A 48 -16.19 -3.43 -26.96
N ASN A 49 -16.26 -3.41 -25.63
CA ASN A 49 -17.42 -3.00 -24.85
C ASN A 49 -17.15 -1.68 -24.12
N LYS A 50 -17.55 -0.56 -24.72
CA LYS A 50 -17.40 0.79 -24.15
C LYS A 50 -18.40 1.13 -23.03
N ARG A 51 -19.11 0.14 -22.47
CA ARG A 51 -20.19 0.36 -21.48
C ARG A 51 -19.71 0.42 -20.02
N GLY A 52 -18.41 0.20 -19.76
CA GLY A 52 -17.83 0.37 -18.43
C GLY A 52 -17.35 1.79 -18.19
N THR A 53 -17.77 2.41 -17.08
CA THR A 53 -17.30 3.74 -16.63
C THR A 53 -16.13 3.66 -15.65
N VAL A 54 -15.87 2.47 -15.10
CA VAL A 54 -14.79 2.16 -14.16
C VAL A 54 -13.79 1.26 -14.87
N GLY A 55 -12.50 1.59 -14.75
CA GLY A 55 -11.40 0.82 -15.30
C GLY A 55 -11.12 -0.48 -14.53
N GLU A 56 -10.00 -1.12 -14.88
CA GLU A 56 -9.49 -2.30 -14.17
C GLU A 56 -8.79 -1.92 -12.86
N PHE A 57 -8.74 -2.86 -11.92
CA PHE A 57 -8.06 -2.70 -10.65
C PHE A 57 -6.81 -3.56 -10.64
N LYS A 58 -5.71 -2.99 -10.11
CA LYS A 58 -4.57 -3.77 -9.65
C LYS A 58 -4.42 -3.57 -8.15
N TYR A 59 -4.25 -4.67 -7.43
CA TYR A 59 -4.11 -4.69 -5.99
C TYR A 59 -2.65 -4.87 -5.63
N ILE A 60 -2.06 -3.85 -5.00
CA ILE A 60 -0.68 -3.93 -4.50
C ILE A 60 -0.76 -4.31 -3.02
N MET A 61 -0.27 -5.51 -2.69
CA MET A 61 -0.22 -6.04 -1.33
C MET A 61 1.16 -5.81 -0.76
N ALA A 62 1.25 -4.88 0.19
CA ALA A 62 2.48 -4.56 0.89
C ALA A 62 2.72 -5.59 2.02
N ASN A 63 3.68 -6.48 1.81
CA ASN A 63 4.14 -7.44 2.81
C ASN A 63 5.38 -6.88 3.52
N GLN A 64 5.44 -7.01 4.85
CA GLN A 64 6.57 -6.52 5.64
C GLN A 64 7.73 -7.51 5.57
N ASN A 65 8.96 -7.02 5.35
CA ASN A 65 10.15 -7.87 5.37
C ASN A 65 10.57 -8.20 6.82
N TYR A 66 10.97 -9.44 7.05
CA TYR A 66 11.56 -9.91 8.31
C TYR A 66 12.96 -9.31 8.55
N GLU A 67 13.72 -9.07 7.48
CA GLU A 67 15.11 -8.60 7.56
C GLU A 67 15.24 -7.23 8.22
N ASP A 68 14.21 -6.39 8.12
CA ASP A 68 14.24 -5.07 8.74
C ASP A 68 14.25 -5.16 10.27
N LEU A 69 13.59 -6.15 10.88
CA LEU A 69 13.58 -6.30 12.34
C LEU A 69 14.98 -6.43 12.93
N LEU A 70 15.88 -7.09 12.22
CA LEU A 70 17.25 -7.31 12.68
C LEU A 70 18.03 -5.99 12.70
N ASN A 71 17.74 -5.11 11.74
CA ASN A 71 18.43 -3.84 11.51
C ASN A 71 17.89 -2.68 12.34
N LEU A 72 16.87 -2.89 13.19
CA LEU A 72 16.37 -1.83 14.06
C LEU A 72 17.21 -1.73 15.35
N PRO A 73 17.92 -0.60 15.57
CA PRO A 73 18.95 -0.49 16.62
C PRO A 73 18.40 -0.23 18.04
N ASP A 74 17.11 0.08 18.23
CA ASP A 74 16.56 0.56 19.51
C ASP A 74 15.29 -0.19 19.99
N ILE A 75 15.21 -1.50 19.74
CA ILE A 75 14.05 -2.31 20.19
C ILE A 75 14.44 -3.16 21.40
N HIS A 76 13.65 -3.10 22.47
CA HIS A 76 13.78 -3.98 23.62
C HIS A 76 13.66 -5.47 23.19
N THR A 77 14.49 -6.34 23.75
CA THR A 77 14.59 -7.75 23.32
C THR A 77 13.26 -8.50 23.37
N TRP A 78 12.41 -8.19 24.36
CA TRP A 78 11.08 -8.79 24.47
C TRP A 78 10.13 -8.35 23.35
N ASP A 79 10.16 -7.06 22.98
CA ASP A 79 9.33 -6.54 21.89
C ASP A 79 9.77 -7.14 20.56
N ARG A 80 11.10 -7.30 20.37
CA ARG A 80 11.66 -7.99 19.21
C ARG A 80 11.15 -9.44 19.11
N PHE A 81 11.07 -10.15 20.23
CA PHE A 81 10.53 -11.52 20.28
C PHE A 81 9.04 -11.59 19.94
N ILE A 82 8.23 -10.65 20.46
CA ILE A 82 6.80 -10.59 20.14
C ILE A 82 6.59 -10.28 18.65
N ILE A 83 7.33 -9.32 18.10
CA ILE A 83 7.16 -8.91 16.69
C ILE A 83 7.67 -10.02 15.76
N SER A 84 8.79 -10.68 16.09
CA SER A 84 9.28 -11.82 15.29
C SER A 84 8.30 -12.99 15.33
N GLY A 85 7.73 -13.31 16.49
CA GLY A 85 6.67 -14.31 16.61
C GLY A 85 5.44 -13.98 15.78
N ARG A 86 5.01 -12.71 15.76
CA ARG A 86 3.92 -12.24 14.90
C ARG A 86 4.25 -12.41 13.42
N LEU A 87 5.45 -12.00 12.97
CA LEU A 87 5.84 -12.15 11.56
C LEU A 87 5.97 -13.63 11.16
N TRP A 88 6.45 -14.47 12.07
CA TRP A 88 6.53 -15.92 11.85
C TRP A 88 5.14 -16.55 11.69
N LEU A 89 4.18 -16.17 12.52
CA LEU A 89 2.78 -16.60 12.35
C LEU A 89 2.20 -16.08 11.03
N GLN A 90 2.47 -14.82 10.68
CA GLN A 90 1.99 -14.22 9.43
C GLN A 90 2.57 -14.93 8.20
N SER A 91 3.82 -15.36 8.23
CA SER A 91 4.45 -16.07 7.09
C SER A 91 3.95 -17.52 6.93
N HIS A 92 3.52 -18.17 8.02
CA HIS A 92 2.94 -19.52 7.98
C HIS A 92 1.42 -19.53 7.75
N THR A 93 0.76 -18.38 7.87
CA THR A 93 -0.68 -18.24 7.63
C THR A 93 -0.98 -18.08 6.14
N VAL A 94 -2.25 -18.25 5.77
CA VAL A 94 -2.76 -17.96 4.43
C VAL A 94 -2.43 -16.52 4.03
N LYS A 95 -1.98 -16.34 2.78
CA LYS A 95 -1.66 -15.03 2.22
C LYS A 95 -2.85 -14.07 2.35
N PRO A 96 -2.63 -12.79 2.71
CA PRO A 96 -3.71 -11.80 2.82
C PRO A 96 -4.55 -11.65 1.55
N SER A 97 -3.92 -11.76 0.38
CA SER A 97 -4.57 -11.71 -0.93
C SER A 97 -5.69 -12.76 -1.07
N SER A 98 -5.43 -13.98 -0.61
CA SER A 98 -6.42 -15.06 -0.60
C SER A 98 -7.52 -14.82 0.43
N PHE A 99 -7.19 -14.25 1.59
CA PHE A 99 -8.20 -13.92 2.62
C PHE A 99 -9.21 -12.87 2.12
N TYR A 100 -8.78 -11.93 1.29
CA TYR A 100 -9.64 -10.86 0.74
C TYR A 100 -10.45 -11.24 -0.51
N GLY A 101 -10.39 -12.51 -0.94
CA GLY A 101 -11.10 -12.98 -2.14
C GLY A 101 -10.62 -12.29 -3.41
N LEU A 102 -9.33 -11.96 -3.51
CA LEU A 102 -8.75 -11.32 -4.69
C LEU A 102 -8.22 -12.37 -5.67
N GLU A 103 -8.42 -12.11 -6.96
CA GLU A 103 -7.91 -12.96 -8.03
C GLU A 103 -6.40 -12.77 -8.19
N VAL A 104 -5.66 -13.88 -8.31
CA VAL A 104 -4.19 -13.87 -8.35
C VAL A 104 -3.63 -13.06 -9.53
N SER A 105 -4.36 -12.96 -10.65
CA SER A 105 -3.97 -12.17 -11.83
C SER A 105 -3.91 -10.67 -11.56
N ASP A 106 -4.73 -10.20 -10.62
CA ASP A 106 -4.94 -8.77 -10.36
C ASP A 106 -4.13 -8.30 -9.15
N VAL A 107 -3.44 -9.21 -8.46
CA VAL A 107 -2.67 -8.94 -7.25
C VAL A 107 -1.17 -8.93 -7.55
N LEU A 108 -0.48 -7.90 -7.06
CA LEU A 108 0.96 -7.80 -7.03
C LEU A 108 1.41 -7.73 -5.57
N GLU A 109 2.24 -8.68 -5.14
CA GLU A 109 2.83 -8.69 -3.81
C GLU A 109 4.16 -7.91 -3.85
N GLU A 110 4.27 -6.87 -3.01
CA GLU A 110 5.47 -6.05 -2.90
C GLU A 110 6.00 -6.14 -1.46
N THR A 111 7.30 -6.36 -1.32
CA THR A 111 7.95 -6.37 -0.02
C THR A 111 8.36 -4.94 0.35
N VAL A 112 7.79 -4.43 1.44
CA VAL A 112 8.05 -3.08 1.94
C VAL A 112 8.81 -3.12 3.26
N PRO A 113 9.60 -2.08 3.57
CA PRO A 113 10.35 -2.05 4.80
C PRO A 113 9.45 -1.91 6.04
N LEU A 114 9.81 -2.57 7.14
CA LEU A 114 9.12 -2.45 8.42
C LEU A 114 9.47 -1.13 9.12
N PHE A 115 8.51 -0.22 9.18
CA PHE A 115 8.65 1.01 9.96
C PHE A 115 8.07 0.82 11.37
N ILE A 116 8.94 0.74 12.38
CA ILE A 116 8.53 0.91 13.77
C ILE A 116 8.76 2.38 14.12
N LYS A 117 7.72 3.04 14.62
CA LYS A 117 7.80 4.46 14.97
C LYS A 117 8.80 4.62 16.11
N ASP A 118 10.01 5.02 15.76
CA ASP A 118 11.06 5.36 16.71
C ASP A 118 10.65 6.66 17.42
N SER A 119 10.17 6.56 18.66
CA SER A 119 9.71 7.73 19.42
C SER A 119 10.85 8.61 19.92
N ASN A 120 12.13 8.28 19.69
CA ASN A 120 13.25 9.00 20.28
C ASN A 120 14.51 9.17 19.40
N LYS A 121 14.40 9.06 18.08
CA LYS A 121 15.51 9.50 17.23
C LYS A 121 15.54 11.02 17.18
N SER A 122 16.38 11.59 18.05
CA SER A 122 17.01 12.90 17.83
C SER A 122 17.31 13.01 16.33
N LYS A 123 16.72 14.01 15.69
CA LYS A 123 16.85 14.22 14.25
C LYS A 123 18.32 14.55 13.97
N ILE A 124 19.15 13.53 13.75
CA ILE A 124 20.49 13.70 13.19
C ILE A 124 20.26 14.23 11.77
N LYS A 125 20.25 15.56 11.66
CA LYS A 125 20.17 16.26 10.39
C LYS A 125 21.58 16.57 9.95
N LEU A 126 21.91 16.22 8.72
CA LEU A 126 23.13 16.68 8.09
C LEU A 126 23.11 18.22 8.07
N ILE A 127 24.17 18.84 8.55
CA ILE A 127 24.38 20.28 8.41
C ILE A 127 25.24 20.48 7.17
N GLN A 128 24.73 21.24 6.22
CA GLN A 128 25.47 21.61 5.02
C GLN A 128 26.46 22.71 5.40
N ASN A 129 27.75 22.37 5.45
CA ASN A 129 28.79 23.32 5.86
C ASN A 129 29.19 24.28 4.74
N GLU A 130 29.34 23.81 3.50
CA GLU A 130 29.82 24.63 2.39
C GLU A 130 29.31 24.12 1.02
N VAL A 131 29.05 25.04 0.08
CA VAL A 131 28.80 24.75 -1.35
C VAL A 131 29.85 25.46 -2.17
N LYS A 132 30.74 24.70 -2.82
CA LYS A 132 31.86 25.27 -3.57
C LYS A 132 31.49 25.71 -5.00
N ASN A 133 30.50 25.07 -5.61
CA ASN A 133 30.10 25.37 -6.98
C ASN A 133 28.60 25.71 -7.02
N VAL A 134 28.31 26.99 -7.26
CA VAL A 134 26.95 27.47 -7.51
C VAL A 134 26.86 27.90 -8.97
N ILE A 135 25.76 27.53 -9.62
CA ILE A 135 25.48 27.91 -11.02
C ILE A 135 25.26 29.42 -11.05
N LYS A 136 25.93 30.15 -11.96
CA LYS A 136 25.69 31.58 -12.14
C LYS A 136 24.22 31.78 -12.56
N PRO A 137 23.45 32.63 -11.87
CA PRO A 137 22.14 33.01 -12.36
C PRO A 137 22.31 33.78 -13.68
N GLU A 138 21.48 33.42 -14.67
CA GLU A 138 21.35 34.13 -15.95
C GLU A 138 20.80 35.55 -15.76
#